data_AF-A0A4R6IFB3-F1
#
_entry.id   AF-A0A4R6IFB3-F1
#
_cell.length_a   1.000
_cell.length_b   1.000
_cell.length_c   1.000
_cell.angle_alpha   90.00
_cell.angle_beta   90.00
_cell.angle_gamma   90.00
#
_symmetry.space_group_name_H-M   'P 1'
#
loop_
_entity.id
_entity.type
_entity.pdbx_description
1 polymer ?
#
loop_
_entity_poly.entity_id
_entity_poly.type
_entity_poly.pdbx_seq_one_letter_code
_entity_poly.pdbx_strand_id
1 'polypeptide(L)'
;MLHNELIQLLNTFTQICETNNFFYSLARETALSVYKNDNVLQNQKVADVFMNIDDYFKLRSLHPDKFIDSLFTNEYQILMPRMMIDKGNWKTTDVYLNILILVPTKITKISNYSNLIWKLSATYGYYNSNNEKAPWYFFIYKFLAKINSSLIHQINIKAAINNLYEDEYEGFLAISYPNENPKLSWIPHVTFETNQYEYQGHKFKLINEIELHFQNYFGENWKNLTEKSV
;
A
#
# COMPACT_ATOMS: atom_id res chain seq x y z
N MET A 1 -25.17 -2.18 -8.15
CA MET A 1 -25.07 -1.07 -7.17
C MET A 1 -23.74 -1.02 -6.42
N LEU A 2 -22.90 -2.07 -6.43
CA LEU A 2 -21.57 -2.09 -5.79
C LEU A 2 -20.49 -1.24 -6.49
N HIS A 3 -20.64 -0.91 -7.79
CA HIS A 3 -19.61 -0.20 -8.58
C HIS A 3 -19.29 1.24 -8.14
N ASN A 4 -20.03 1.83 -7.20
CA ASN A 4 -19.88 3.24 -6.85
C ASN A 4 -19.06 3.47 -5.58
N GLU A 5 -18.95 2.48 -4.68
CA GLU A 5 -18.40 2.72 -3.33
C GLU A 5 -16.89 2.97 -3.34
N LEU A 6 -16.11 2.20 -4.11
CA LEU A 6 -14.66 2.40 -4.21
C LEU A 6 -14.31 3.72 -4.90
N ILE A 7 -15.01 4.06 -5.98
CA ILE A 7 -14.83 5.34 -6.68
C ILE A 7 -15.22 6.52 -5.78
N GLN A 8 -16.32 6.41 -5.02
CA GLN A 8 -16.71 7.42 -4.03
C GLN A 8 -15.65 7.57 -2.92
N LEU A 9 -15.10 6.46 -2.43
CA LEU A 9 -14.04 6.47 -1.43
C LEU A 9 -12.76 7.12 -1.97
N LEU A 10 -12.34 6.78 -3.19
CA LEU A 10 -11.23 7.41 -3.90
C LEU A 10 -11.47 8.91 -4.08
N ASN A 11 -12.65 9.33 -4.54
CA ASN A 11 -13.00 10.74 -4.69
C ASN A 11 -12.97 11.50 -3.35
N THR A 12 -13.44 10.87 -2.27
CA THR A 12 -13.36 11.46 -0.93
C THR A 12 -11.91 11.64 -0.52
N PHE A 13 -11.08 10.62 -0.72
CA PHE A 13 -9.64 10.67 -0.45
C PHE A 13 -8.96 11.78 -1.26
N THR A 14 -9.17 11.85 -2.57
CA THR A 14 -8.55 12.87 -3.42
C THR A 14 -8.97 14.26 -3.01
N GLN A 15 -10.26 14.50 -2.75
CA GLN A 15 -10.75 15.81 -2.28
C GLN A 15 -10.09 16.25 -0.96
N ILE A 16 -9.91 15.34 -0.01
CA ILE A 16 -9.22 15.64 1.26
C ILE A 16 -7.76 16.00 0.98
N CYS A 17 -7.08 15.23 0.13
CA CYS A 17 -5.68 15.50 -0.22
C CYS A 17 -5.52 16.84 -0.95
N GLU A 18 -6.35 17.14 -1.96
CA GLU A 18 -6.30 18.42 -2.69
C GLU A 18 -6.56 19.61 -1.75
N THR A 19 -7.57 19.51 -0.88
CA THR A 19 -7.95 20.59 0.03
C THR A 19 -6.84 20.93 1.03
N ASN A 20 -6.07 19.92 1.45
CA ASN A 20 -4.99 20.08 2.43
C ASN A 20 -3.60 20.15 1.79
N ASN A 21 -3.52 20.17 0.45
CA ASN A 21 -2.28 20.14 -0.31
C ASN A 21 -1.35 18.97 0.10
N PHE A 22 -1.94 17.79 0.30
CA PHE A 22 -1.20 16.55 0.55
C PHE A 22 -0.85 15.85 -0.75
N PHE A 23 0.38 15.34 -0.82
CA PHE A 23 0.78 14.49 -1.93
C PHE A 23 0.03 13.17 -1.90
N TYR A 24 -0.44 12.76 -3.08
CA TYR A 24 -0.84 11.38 -3.35
C TYR A 24 -0.63 11.06 -4.83
N SER A 25 -0.58 9.77 -5.12
CA SER A 25 -0.71 9.24 -6.48
C SER A 25 -1.47 7.92 -6.41
N LEU A 26 -2.27 7.59 -7.42
CA LEU A 26 -2.75 6.21 -7.52
C LEU A 26 -1.54 5.28 -7.75
N ALA A 27 -1.68 4.01 -7.39
CA ALA A 27 -0.64 3.00 -7.55
C ALA A 27 -1.20 1.71 -8.18
N ARG A 28 -0.29 0.89 -8.71
CA ARG A 28 -0.55 -0.50 -9.18
C ARG A 28 -1.78 -0.60 -10.09
N GLU A 29 -2.68 -1.55 -9.88
CA GLU A 29 -3.82 -1.84 -10.74
C GLU A 29 -4.78 -0.64 -10.81
N THR A 30 -4.94 0.09 -9.70
CA THR A 30 -5.73 1.32 -9.64
C THR A 30 -5.17 2.38 -10.58
N ALA A 31 -3.86 2.63 -10.51
CA ALA A 31 -3.20 3.55 -11.43
C ALA A 31 -3.24 3.07 -12.87
N LEU A 32 -3.02 1.77 -13.12
CA LEU A 32 -3.01 1.21 -14.47
C LEU A 32 -4.37 1.36 -15.14
N SER A 33 -5.45 1.09 -14.41
CA SER A 33 -6.82 1.22 -14.90
C SER A 33 -7.16 2.66 -15.27
N VAL A 34 -6.76 3.63 -14.42
CA VAL A 34 -6.91 5.06 -14.73
C VAL A 34 -6.05 5.48 -15.92
N TYR A 35 -4.80 5.02 -15.98
CA TYR A 35 -3.87 5.33 -17.06
C TYR A 35 -4.37 4.84 -18.42
N LYS A 36 -4.90 3.61 -18.46
CA LYS A 36 -5.45 3.00 -19.69
C LYS A 36 -6.90 3.40 -19.97
N ASN A 37 -7.56 4.03 -19.00
CA ASN A 37 -8.98 4.34 -19.02
C ASN A 37 -9.85 3.09 -19.32
N ASP A 38 -9.59 2.00 -18.59
CA ASP A 38 -10.31 0.72 -18.70
C ASP A 38 -11.28 0.50 -17.53
N ASN A 39 -12.05 -0.60 -17.51
CA ASN A 39 -13.06 -0.83 -16.47
C ASN A 39 -12.56 -1.73 -15.32
N VAL A 40 -11.26 -2.01 -15.22
CA VAL A 40 -10.72 -2.89 -14.16
C VAL A 40 -11.07 -2.34 -12.77
N LEU A 41 -10.86 -1.04 -12.54
CA LEU A 41 -11.12 -0.39 -11.26
C LEU A 41 -12.59 -0.48 -10.81
N GLN A 42 -13.55 -0.53 -11.74
CA GLN A 42 -14.97 -0.64 -11.40
C GLN A 42 -15.34 -1.98 -10.77
N ASN A 43 -14.55 -3.02 -11.07
CA ASN A 43 -14.76 -4.37 -10.55
C ASN A 43 -13.95 -4.63 -9.27
N GLN A 44 -13.15 -3.66 -8.81
CA GLN A 44 -12.34 -3.77 -7.62
C GLN A 44 -13.10 -3.30 -6.38
N LYS A 45 -12.74 -3.88 -5.23
CA LYS A 45 -13.15 -3.41 -3.91
C LYS A 45 -12.02 -2.68 -3.18
N VAL A 46 -10.79 -2.87 -3.64
CA VAL A 46 -9.60 -2.29 -3.03
C VAL A 46 -8.91 -1.44 -4.07
N ALA A 47 -8.46 -0.26 -3.66
CA ALA A 47 -7.59 0.57 -4.46
C ALA A 47 -6.31 0.90 -3.71
N ASP A 48 -5.26 1.14 -4.47
CA ASP A 48 -3.91 1.34 -3.97
C ASP A 48 -3.45 2.77 -4.31
N VAL A 49 -2.94 3.49 -3.31
CA VAL A 49 -2.44 4.86 -3.47
C VAL A 49 -1.09 5.03 -2.80
N PHE A 50 -0.18 5.78 -3.43
CA PHE A 50 1.06 6.26 -2.82
C PHE A 50 0.82 7.51 -1.98
N MET A 51 1.54 7.60 -0.86
CA MET A 51 1.70 8.83 -0.09
C MET A 51 3.13 8.93 0.44
N ASN A 52 3.61 10.15 0.68
CA ASN A 52 4.83 10.34 1.46
C ASN A 52 4.52 10.17 2.97
N ILE A 53 5.57 9.99 3.77
CA ILE A 53 5.46 9.72 5.21
C ILE A 53 4.71 10.85 5.94
N ASP A 54 5.12 12.09 5.71
CA ASP A 54 4.62 13.25 6.46
C ASP A 54 3.13 13.50 6.21
N ASP A 55 2.72 13.48 4.94
CA ASP A 55 1.35 13.75 4.53
C ASP A 55 0.41 12.62 4.96
N TYR A 56 0.87 11.37 4.97
CA TYR A 56 0.11 10.27 5.56
C TYR A 56 -0.19 10.54 7.05
N PHE A 57 0.83 10.89 7.84
CA PHE A 57 0.63 11.12 9.28
C PHE A 57 -0.24 12.35 9.57
N LYS A 58 -0.11 13.42 8.77
CA LYS A 58 -1.02 14.58 8.85
C LYS A 58 -2.45 14.19 8.51
N LEU A 59 -2.66 13.49 7.39
CA LEU A 59 -3.97 13.03 6.94
C LEU A 59 -4.66 12.15 7.97
N ARG A 60 -3.93 11.17 8.52
CA ARG A 60 -4.40 10.30 9.60
C ARG A 60 -4.80 11.09 10.84
N SER A 61 -4.03 12.11 11.22
CA SER A 61 -4.33 12.94 12.39
C SER A 61 -5.58 13.80 12.20
N LEU A 62 -5.87 14.24 10.97
CA LEU A 62 -7.04 15.05 10.64
C LEU A 62 -8.33 14.22 10.57
N HIS A 63 -8.23 12.98 10.07
CA HIS A 63 -9.38 12.08 9.89
C HIS A 63 -9.18 10.75 10.62
N PRO A 64 -8.96 10.76 11.96
CA PRO A 64 -8.58 9.56 12.68
C PRO A 64 -9.67 8.48 12.65
N ASP A 65 -10.93 8.82 12.37
CA ASP A 65 -12.09 7.92 12.22
C ASP A 65 -12.08 7.09 10.92
N LYS A 66 -11.27 7.49 9.92
CA LYS A 66 -11.22 6.86 8.60
C LYS A 66 -10.06 5.91 8.39
N PHE A 67 -9.04 5.98 9.24
CA PHE A 67 -7.80 5.23 9.07
C PHE A 67 -7.63 4.15 10.14
N ILE A 68 -7.25 2.96 9.67
CA ILE A 68 -6.74 1.87 10.48
C ILE A 68 -5.29 1.60 10.10
N ASP A 69 -4.42 1.50 11.09
CA ASP A 69 -3.02 1.14 10.90
C ASP A 69 -2.50 0.34 12.11
N SER A 70 -1.27 -0.15 11.99
CA SER A 70 -0.63 -0.96 13.02
C SER A 70 -0.16 -0.17 14.25
N LEU A 71 -0.45 1.13 14.31
CA LEU A 71 -0.25 1.96 15.50
C LEU A 71 -1.56 2.17 16.27
N PHE A 72 -2.72 1.89 15.66
CA PHE A 72 -4.02 2.07 16.29
C PHE A 72 -4.39 0.92 17.23
N THR A 73 -4.21 -0.33 16.78
CA THR A 73 -4.56 -1.51 17.56
C THR A 73 -3.61 -2.66 17.28
N ASN A 74 -3.32 -3.47 18.30
CA ASN A 74 -2.49 -4.66 18.16
C ASN A 74 -3.15 -5.74 17.29
N GLU A 75 -4.47 -5.64 17.05
CA GLU A 75 -5.20 -6.56 16.17
C GLU A 75 -4.93 -6.29 14.68
N TYR A 76 -4.49 -5.07 14.34
CA TYR A 76 -4.14 -4.68 12.97
C TYR A 76 -2.62 -4.71 12.82
N GLN A 77 -2.11 -5.74 12.17
CA GLN A 77 -0.69 -6.07 12.05
C GLN A 77 -0.23 -6.00 10.59
N ILE A 78 -1.00 -5.31 9.75
CA ILE A 78 -0.67 -5.03 8.36
C ILE A 78 0.17 -3.74 8.31
N LEU A 79 1.20 -3.73 7.46
CA LEU A 79 2.12 -2.60 7.35
C LEU A 79 1.58 -1.47 6.50
N MET A 80 0.68 -1.77 5.56
CA MET A 80 -0.05 -0.78 4.78
C MET A 80 -1.25 -0.29 5.59
N PRO A 81 -1.36 1.02 5.89
CA PRO A 81 -2.58 1.60 6.42
C PRO A 81 -3.73 1.41 5.46
N ARG A 82 -4.95 1.35 5.99
CA ARG A 82 -6.16 1.39 5.19
C ARG A 82 -6.99 2.61 5.51
N MET A 83 -7.50 3.26 4.47
CA MET A 83 -8.60 4.22 4.58
C MET A 83 -9.92 3.54 4.24
N MET A 84 -10.96 3.84 5.01
CA MET A 84 -12.32 3.37 4.77
C MET A 84 -13.33 4.39 5.28
N ILE A 85 -14.60 4.18 4.99
CA ILE A 85 -15.68 5.09 5.40
C ILE A 85 -15.76 5.18 6.92
N ASP A 86 -15.73 4.02 7.59
CA ASP A 86 -15.77 3.87 9.05
C ASP A 86 -14.75 2.81 9.48
N LYS A 87 -13.69 3.24 10.19
CA LYS A 87 -12.66 2.32 10.67
C LYS A 87 -13.17 1.32 11.71
N GLY A 88 -14.29 1.57 12.38
CA GLY A 88 -14.84 0.68 13.41
C GLY A 88 -15.17 -0.71 12.86
N ASN A 89 -15.47 -0.79 11.56
CA ASN A 89 -15.86 -2.01 10.87
C ASN A 89 -14.73 -2.66 10.06
N TRP A 90 -13.47 -2.28 10.30
CA TRP A 90 -12.33 -2.68 9.47
C TRP A 90 -12.14 -4.19 9.27
N LYS A 91 -12.63 -5.03 10.19
CA LYS A 91 -12.57 -6.50 10.10
C LYS A 91 -13.57 -7.08 9.09
N THR A 92 -14.64 -6.36 8.81
CA THR A 92 -15.76 -6.79 7.96
C THR A 92 -15.87 -6.00 6.67
N THR A 93 -15.25 -4.82 6.61
CA THR A 93 -15.21 -3.97 5.42
C THR A 93 -14.36 -4.62 4.33
N ASP A 94 -14.95 -4.78 3.15
CA ASP A 94 -14.28 -5.26 1.94
C ASP A 94 -13.91 -4.14 0.96
N VAL A 95 -14.46 -2.92 1.14
CA VAL A 95 -14.14 -1.72 0.36
C VAL A 95 -13.20 -0.77 1.12
N TYR A 96 -11.96 -0.61 0.65
CA TYR A 96 -10.97 0.25 1.30
C TYR A 96 -9.86 0.70 0.34
N LEU A 97 -9.10 1.71 0.75
CA LEU A 97 -7.86 2.13 0.07
C LEU A 97 -6.66 1.63 0.87
N ASN A 98 -5.70 0.94 0.26
CA ASN A 98 -4.40 0.75 0.88
C ASN A 98 -3.52 1.98 0.61
N ILE A 99 -2.86 2.46 1.65
CA ILE A 99 -1.86 3.51 1.56
C ILE A 99 -0.47 2.87 1.50
N LEU A 100 0.18 3.00 0.35
CA LEU A 100 1.55 2.59 0.11
C LEU A 100 2.47 3.75 0.47
N ILE A 101 3.03 3.71 1.68
CA ILE A 101 3.93 4.78 2.13
C ILE A 101 5.27 4.67 1.40
N LEU A 102 5.63 5.72 0.68
CA LEU A 102 6.92 5.88 0.03
C LEU A 102 7.97 6.27 1.07
N VAL A 103 8.94 5.39 1.32
CA VAL A 103 10.02 5.61 2.27
C VAL A 103 11.33 5.83 1.52
N PRO A 104 12.00 6.99 1.70
CA PRO A 104 13.33 7.22 1.11
C PRO A 104 14.33 6.23 1.69
N THR A 105 15.06 5.51 0.83
CA THR A 105 15.96 4.45 1.28
C THR A 105 17.10 4.17 0.29
N LYS A 106 18.04 3.31 0.70
CA LYS A 106 19.11 2.74 -0.14
C LYS A 106 18.81 1.27 -0.43
N ILE A 107 19.29 0.76 -1.56
CA ILE A 107 19.13 -0.67 -1.93
C ILE A 107 19.65 -1.61 -0.83
N THR A 108 20.70 -1.20 -0.12
CA THR A 108 21.27 -1.95 1.01
C THR A 108 20.34 -2.06 2.21
N LYS A 109 19.48 -1.07 2.48
CA LYS A 109 18.45 -1.15 3.54
C LYS A 109 17.26 -2.00 3.12
N ILE A 110 16.90 -1.97 1.84
CA ILE A 110 15.83 -2.82 1.29
C ILE A 110 16.17 -4.31 1.46
N SER A 111 17.42 -4.71 1.18
CA SER A 111 17.83 -6.11 1.33
C SER A 111 17.69 -6.57 2.79
N ASN A 112 18.09 -5.73 3.76
CA ASN A 112 17.94 -5.99 5.19
C ASN A 112 16.47 -6.06 5.63
N TYR A 113 15.63 -5.13 5.16
CA TYR A 113 14.19 -5.13 5.41
C TYR A 113 13.49 -6.36 4.83
N SER A 114 14.02 -6.91 3.74
CA SER A 114 13.48 -8.09 3.06
C SER A 114 14.02 -9.42 3.59
N ASN A 115 14.73 -9.40 4.71
CA ASN A 115 15.31 -10.62 5.28
C ASN A 115 14.21 -11.58 5.78
N LEU A 116 14.58 -12.85 5.98
CA LEU A 116 13.63 -13.91 6.31
C LEU A 116 12.87 -13.61 7.62
N ILE A 117 13.52 -13.05 8.63
CA ILE A 117 12.89 -12.77 9.93
C ILE A 117 11.81 -11.69 9.80
N TRP A 118 12.10 -10.63 9.03
CA TRP A 118 11.14 -9.58 8.72
C TRP A 118 9.95 -10.11 7.94
N LYS A 119 10.21 -10.87 6.87
CA LYS A 119 9.15 -11.50 6.07
C LYS A 119 8.26 -12.42 6.89
N LEU A 120 8.86 -13.24 7.77
CA LEU A 120 8.11 -14.12 8.66
C LEU A 120 7.25 -13.34 9.64
N SER A 121 7.80 -12.29 10.26
CA SER A 121 7.08 -11.47 11.24
C SER A 121 5.93 -10.68 10.61
N ALA A 122 6.15 -10.10 9.43
CA ALA A 122 5.14 -9.36 8.72
C ALA A 122 4.07 -10.29 8.09
N THR A 123 4.46 -11.49 7.65
CA THR A 123 3.52 -12.54 7.21
C THR A 123 2.65 -13.05 8.36
N TYR A 124 3.27 -13.26 9.54
CA TYR A 124 2.56 -13.62 10.76
C TYR A 124 1.49 -12.58 11.10
N GLY A 125 1.86 -11.30 11.04
CA GLY A 125 0.93 -10.19 11.24
C GLY A 125 -0.21 -10.17 10.24
N TYR A 126 0.11 -10.25 8.95
CA TYR A 126 -0.88 -10.19 7.87
C TYR A 126 -2.02 -11.21 8.04
N TYR A 127 -1.70 -12.49 8.25
CA TYR A 127 -2.70 -13.55 8.37
C TYR A 127 -3.40 -13.59 9.72
N ASN A 128 -2.84 -12.98 10.78
CA ASN A 128 -3.57 -12.81 12.03
C ASN A 128 -4.62 -11.68 11.93
N SER A 129 -4.35 -10.66 11.12
CA SER A 129 -5.22 -9.49 10.98
C SER A 129 -6.28 -9.64 9.89
N ASN A 130 -5.96 -10.34 8.81
CA ASN A 130 -6.95 -10.66 7.78
C ASN A 130 -7.63 -11.99 8.10
N ASN A 131 -8.94 -12.06 7.91
CA ASN A 131 -9.72 -13.30 7.97
C ASN A 131 -9.49 -14.22 6.75
N GLU A 132 -8.36 -14.05 6.06
CA GLU A 132 -8.00 -14.86 4.91
C GLU A 132 -7.62 -16.28 5.34
N LYS A 133 -7.89 -17.26 4.46
CA LYS A 133 -7.45 -18.63 4.68
C LYS A 133 -5.93 -18.68 4.65
N ALA A 134 -5.34 -18.79 5.83
CA ALA A 134 -3.90 -18.95 5.94
C ALA A 134 -3.47 -20.26 5.24
N PRO A 135 -2.44 -20.21 4.37
CA PRO A 135 -1.92 -21.41 3.71
C PRO A 135 -1.29 -22.35 4.74
N TRP A 136 -1.20 -23.66 4.44
CA TRP A 136 -0.76 -24.67 5.41
C TRP A 136 0.61 -24.38 6.04
N TYR A 137 1.54 -23.80 5.28
CA TYR A 137 2.87 -23.42 5.75
C TYR A 137 2.83 -22.33 6.83
N PHE A 138 1.77 -21.53 6.89
CA PHE A 138 1.55 -20.56 7.97
C PHE A 138 1.47 -21.24 9.34
N PHE A 139 0.88 -22.43 9.44
CA PHE A 139 0.79 -23.15 10.71
C PHE A 139 2.17 -23.63 11.20
N ILE A 140 3.06 -23.99 10.27
CA ILE A 140 4.46 -24.30 10.58
C ILE A 140 5.16 -23.03 11.08
N TYR A 141 4.96 -21.89 10.41
CA TYR A 141 5.54 -20.62 10.86
C TYR A 141 5.01 -20.17 12.21
N LYS A 142 3.70 -20.31 12.46
CA LYS A 142 3.08 -20.04 13.76
C LYS A 142 3.69 -20.90 14.87
N PHE A 143 3.99 -22.16 14.57
CA PHE A 143 4.68 -23.06 15.50
C PHE A 143 6.13 -22.63 15.76
N LEU A 144 6.90 -22.30 14.70
CA LEU A 144 8.27 -21.81 14.82
C LEU A 144 8.34 -20.47 15.58
N ALA A 145 7.39 -19.57 15.33
CA ALA A 145 7.25 -18.30 16.04
C ALA A 145 6.91 -18.50 17.52
N LYS A 146 6.14 -19.54 17.86
CA LYS A 146 5.86 -19.88 19.27
C LYS A 146 7.12 -20.36 20.00
N ILE A 147 7.99 -21.11 19.32
CA ILE A 147 9.25 -21.64 19.88
C ILE A 147 10.28 -20.53 20.04
N ASN A 148 10.32 -19.57 19.12
CA ASN A 148 11.32 -18.49 19.10
C ASN A 148 10.65 -17.11 19.06
N SER A 149 9.72 -16.89 19.99
CA SER A 149 8.89 -15.68 20.06
C SER A 149 9.69 -14.40 20.27
N SER A 150 10.92 -14.50 20.77
CA SER A 150 11.87 -13.39 20.89
C SER A 150 12.54 -12.99 19.57
N LEU A 151 12.37 -13.75 18.48
CA LEU A 151 12.91 -13.39 17.16
C LEU A 151 11.82 -12.87 16.22
N ILE A 152 10.57 -13.26 16.44
CA ILE A 152 9.41 -12.87 15.61
C ILE A 152 8.58 -11.85 16.41
N HIS A 153 8.97 -10.59 16.29
CA HIS A 153 8.26 -9.48 16.93
C HIS A 153 7.20 -8.92 16.00
N GLN A 154 6.11 -8.41 16.58
CA GLN A 154 5.10 -7.68 15.82
C GLN A 154 5.73 -6.45 15.19
N ILE A 155 5.63 -6.36 13.86
CA ILE A 155 6.16 -5.25 13.10
C ILE A 155 5.02 -4.30 12.80
N ASN A 156 5.17 -3.05 13.21
CA ASN A 156 4.26 -1.98 12.84
C ASN A 156 4.89 -1.06 11.79
N ILE A 157 4.06 -0.20 11.22
CA ILE A 157 4.47 0.72 10.15
C ILE A 157 5.59 1.66 10.58
N LYS A 158 5.61 2.10 11.84
CA LYS A 158 6.69 2.95 12.36
C LYS A 158 8.02 2.20 12.40
N ALA A 159 8.02 0.93 12.81
CA ALA A 159 9.20 0.08 12.76
C ALA A 159 9.66 -0.15 11.31
N ALA A 160 8.75 -0.39 10.37
CA ALA A 160 9.07 -0.53 8.95
C ALA A 160 9.71 0.75 8.39
N ILE A 161 9.12 1.92 8.64
CA ILE A 161 9.66 3.23 8.25
C ILE A 161 11.06 3.40 8.85
N ASN A 162 11.24 3.19 10.16
CA ASN A 162 12.55 3.38 10.80
C ASN A 162 13.65 2.45 10.26
N ASN A 163 13.30 1.23 9.82
CA ASN A 163 14.29 0.31 9.24
C ASN A 163 14.68 0.69 7.81
N LEU A 164 13.76 1.28 7.06
CA LEU A 164 13.96 1.65 5.66
C LEU A 164 14.54 3.06 5.53
N TYR A 165 14.08 4.01 6.32
CA TYR A 165 14.36 5.43 6.15
C TYR A 165 15.86 5.75 6.14
N GLU A 166 16.28 6.57 5.19
CA GLU A 166 17.63 7.11 5.09
C GLU A 166 17.57 8.55 4.56
N ASP A 167 18.33 9.46 5.18
CA ASP A 167 18.39 10.86 4.76
C ASP A 167 19.07 11.01 3.38
N GLU A 168 20.17 10.29 3.20
CA GLU A 168 20.83 10.14 1.90
C GLU A 168 20.25 8.91 1.19
N TYR A 169 19.35 9.07 0.24
CA TYR A 169 18.66 7.95 -0.40
C TYR A 169 18.95 7.83 -1.89
N GLU A 170 18.73 6.62 -2.42
CA GLU A 170 18.87 6.30 -3.86
C GLU A 170 17.50 6.32 -4.57
N GLY A 171 16.42 6.25 -3.81
CA GLY A 171 15.05 6.18 -4.28
C GLY A 171 14.08 5.91 -3.14
N PHE A 172 12.87 5.48 -3.49
CA PHE A 172 11.80 5.23 -2.54
C PHE A 172 11.32 3.78 -2.65
N LEU A 173 11.16 3.13 -1.50
CA LEU A 173 10.46 1.86 -1.41
C LEU A 173 9.05 2.14 -0.91
N ALA A 174 8.04 1.67 -1.64
CA ALA A 174 6.68 1.63 -1.15
C ALA A 174 6.50 0.47 -0.15
N ILE A 175 6.09 0.78 1.08
CA ILE A 175 5.74 -0.27 2.06
C ILE A 175 4.52 -1.04 1.54
N SER A 176 4.70 -2.34 1.30
CA SER A 176 3.71 -3.20 0.68
C SER A 176 3.47 -4.51 1.44
N TYR A 177 2.88 -5.50 0.78
CA TYR A 177 2.65 -6.83 1.33
C TYR A 177 3.97 -7.51 1.77
N PRO A 178 3.95 -8.28 2.86
CA PRO A 178 5.17 -8.82 3.47
C PRO A 178 5.97 -9.76 2.58
N ASN A 179 5.29 -10.47 1.66
CA ASN A 179 5.90 -11.43 0.74
C ASN A 179 6.14 -10.86 -0.65
N GLU A 180 5.83 -9.57 -0.86
CA GLU A 180 6.09 -8.94 -2.13
C GLU A 180 7.59 -8.81 -2.36
N ASN A 181 8.01 -9.03 -3.61
CA ASN A 181 9.38 -8.76 -4.00
C ASN A 181 9.60 -7.23 -3.96
N PRO A 182 10.53 -6.71 -3.13
CA PRO A 182 10.72 -5.26 -2.98
C PRO A 182 11.05 -4.56 -4.29
N LYS A 183 11.61 -5.27 -5.29
CA LYS A 183 11.87 -4.70 -6.62
C LYS A 183 10.61 -4.21 -7.33
N LEU A 184 9.44 -4.80 -7.03
CA LEU A 184 8.16 -4.41 -7.63
C LEU A 184 7.65 -3.06 -7.10
N SER A 185 8.11 -2.67 -5.91
CA SER A 185 7.68 -1.47 -5.18
C SER A 185 8.80 -0.45 -4.98
N TRP A 186 9.95 -0.68 -5.62
CA TRP A 186 11.09 0.22 -5.63
C TRP A 186 10.97 1.20 -6.79
N ILE A 187 11.09 2.49 -6.51
CA ILE A 187 11.05 3.55 -7.53
C ILE A 187 12.28 4.45 -7.31
N PRO A 188 13.29 4.38 -8.19
CA PRO A 188 14.43 5.29 -8.12
C PRO A 188 14.01 6.72 -8.46
N HIS A 189 14.61 7.70 -7.78
CA HIS A 189 14.49 9.13 -8.11
C HIS A 189 13.05 9.70 -8.22
N VAL A 190 12.12 9.29 -7.35
CA VAL A 190 10.76 9.88 -7.31
C VAL A 190 10.83 11.39 -7.12
N THR A 191 10.22 12.15 -8.04
CA THR A 191 10.18 13.62 -8.00
C THR A 191 9.06 14.18 -7.12
N PHE A 192 8.06 13.34 -6.78
CA PHE A 192 6.78 13.75 -6.17
C PHE A 192 5.94 14.71 -7.03
N GLU A 193 6.36 14.96 -8.26
CA GLU A 193 5.54 15.62 -9.26
C GLU A 193 4.50 14.64 -9.81
N THR A 194 3.33 15.16 -10.15
CA THR A 194 2.21 14.35 -10.61
C THR A 194 1.58 14.93 -11.86
N ASN A 195 1.14 14.05 -12.76
CA ASN A 195 0.25 14.38 -13.87
C ASN A 195 -1.19 14.01 -13.52
N GLN A 196 -2.12 14.80 -14.03
CA GLN A 196 -3.55 14.58 -13.82
C GLN A 196 -4.13 13.76 -14.97
N TYR A 197 -4.87 12.72 -14.63
CA TYR A 197 -5.58 11.83 -15.56
C TYR A 197 -7.08 11.90 -15.28
N GLU A 198 -7.87 11.85 -16.34
CA GLU A 198 -9.33 11.80 -16.24
C GLU A 198 -9.82 10.36 -16.37
N TYR A 199 -10.68 9.95 -15.45
CA TYR A 199 -11.31 8.63 -15.43
C TYR A 199 -12.76 8.78 -15.01
N GLN A 200 -13.69 8.43 -15.90
CA GLN A 200 -15.13 8.54 -15.66
C GLN A 200 -15.60 9.92 -15.13
N GLY A 201 -15.01 11.00 -15.64
CA GLY A 201 -15.32 12.37 -15.20
C GLY A 201 -14.69 12.78 -13.87
N HIS A 202 -13.88 11.92 -13.26
CA HIS A 202 -13.08 12.22 -12.07
C HIS A 202 -11.62 12.45 -12.45
N LYS A 203 -10.94 13.31 -11.70
CA LYS A 203 -9.53 13.64 -11.92
C LYS A 203 -8.68 12.98 -10.84
N PHE A 204 -7.68 12.22 -11.28
CA PHE A 204 -6.75 11.52 -10.39
C PHE A 204 -5.31 11.91 -10.72
N LYS A 205 -4.43 11.85 -9.72
CA LYS A 205 -3.00 12.13 -9.87
C LYS A 205 -2.21 10.83 -9.99
N LEU A 206 -1.29 10.78 -10.94
CA LEU A 206 -0.27 9.74 -11.07
C LEU A 206 1.11 10.42 -11.00
N ILE A 207 2.06 9.82 -10.30
CA ILE A 207 3.46 10.30 -10.29
C ILE A 207 4.06 10.32 -11.70
N ASN A 208 5.01 11.21 -11.95
CA ASN A 208 5.74 11.28 -13.22
C ASN A 208 6.40 9.93 -13.57
N GLU A 209 6.88 9.19 -12.58
CA GLU A 209 7.56 7.91 -12.76
C GLU A 209 6.59 6.70 -12.86
N ILE A 210 5.29 6.93 -13.11
CA ILE A 210 4.28 5.86 -13.06
C ILE A 210 4.53 4.74 -14.07
N GLU A 211 5.07 5.04 -15.26
CA GLU A 211 5.41 3.99 -16.24
C GLU A 211 6.51 3.05 -15.73
N LEU A 212 7.48 3.57 -14.97
CA LEU A 212 8.52 2.76 -14.33
C LEU A 212 7.91 1.87 -13.23
N HIS A 213 6.99 2.42 -12.45
CA HIS A 213 6.23 1.63 -11.48
C HIS A 213 5.46 0.49 -12.16
N PHE A 214 4.82 0.76 -13.31
CA PHE A 214 4.13 -0.29 -14.08
C PHE A 214 5.10 -1.34 -14.61
N GLN A 215 6.25 -0.94 -15.15
CA GLN A 215 7.26 -1.90 -15.60
C GLN A 215 7.77 -2.77 -14.46
N ASN A 216 8.01 -2.19 -13.28
CA ASN A 216 8.48 -2.93 -12.11
C ASN A 216 7.42 -3.93 -11.62
N TYR A 217 6.15 -3.49 -11.51
CA TYR A 217 5.10 -4.29 -10.89
C TYR A 217 4.44 -5.30 -11.86
N PHE A 218 4.21 -4.90 -13.12
CA PHE A 218 3.51 -5.71 -14.13
C PHE A 218 4.44 -6.33 -15.18
N GLY A 219 5.73 -5.97 -15.18
CA GLY A 219 6.73 -6.44 -16.14
C GLY A 219 6.79 -5.62 -17.43
N GLU A 220 7.74 -5.94 -18.31
CA GLU A 220 8.02 -5.18 -19.54
C GLU A 220 6.82 -5.08 -20.50
N ASN A 221 5.92 -6.07 -20.46
CA ASN A 221 4.74 -6.14 -21.32
C ASN A 221 3.49 -5.45 -20.72
N TRP A 222 3.64 -4.63 -19.68
CA TRP A 222 2.51 -3.99 -18.99
C TRP A 222 1.59 -3.20 -19.93
N LYS A 223 2.15 -2.59 -20.99
CA LYS A 223 1.38 -1.85 -22.01
C LYS A 223 0.35 -2.74 -22.73
N ASN A 224 0.64 -4.04 -22.86
CA ASN A 224 -0.21 -5.02 -23.53
C ASN A 224 -1.23 -5.70 -22.61
N LEU A 225 -1.20 -5.45 -21.29
CA LEU A 225 -2.20 -6.02 -20.39
C LEU A 225 -3.61 -5.52 -20.76
N THR A 226 -4.57 -6.44 -20.79
CA THR A 226 -5.99 -6.15 -21.02
C THR A 226 -6.79 -6.39 -19.74
N GLU A 227 -8.07 -6.00 -19.71
CA GLU A 227 -8.95 -6.24 -18.55
C GLU A 227 -9.00 -7.71 -18.10
N LYS A 228 -8.74 -8.67 -18.98
CA LYS A 228 -8.73 -10.11 -18.65
C LYS A 228 -7.39 -10.61 -18.09
N SER A 229 -6.36 -9.77 -18.15
CA SER A 229 -4.96 -10.11 -17.84
C SER A 229 -4.50 -9.60 -16.48
N VAL A 230 -5.34 -8.81 -15.80
CA VAL A 230 -5.15 -8.23 -14.47
C VAL A 230 -6.09 -8.92 -13.51
#